data_AF-A0A950WWF5-F1
#
_entry.id   AF-A0A950WWF5-F1
#
_cell.length_a   1.000
_cell.length_b   1.000
_cell.length_c   1.000
_cell.angle_alpha   90.00
_cell.angle_beta   90.00
_cell.angle_gamma   90.00
#
_symmetry.space_group_name_H-M   'P 1'
#
loop_
_entity.id
_entity.type
_entity.pdbx_description
1 polymer ?
#
loop_
_entity_poly.entity_id
_entity_poly.type
_entity_poly.pdbx_seq_one_letter_code
_entity_poly.pdbx_strand_id
1 'polypeptide(L)'
;MPELPEVETIRRDLDKEVVGKRIKGVDVNGLRSIRRYKTKKPFITALDGRKITAVQRKGKYLLVRLDKVQGATDGNGHGDVLVV
;
A
#
# COMPACT_ATOMS: atom_id res chain seq x y z
N MET A 1 -12.76 9.10 -14.77
CA MET A 1 -11.37 9.32 -14.31
C MET A 1 -11.50 10.12 -13.03
N PRO A 2 -11.03 9.65 -11.87
CA PRO A 2 -11.25 10.39 -10.65
C PRO A 2 -10.55 11.75 -10.72
N GLU A 3 -11.29 12.82 -10.49
CA GLU A 3 -10.78 14.19 -10.46
C GLU A 3 -9.87 14.38 -9.22
N LEU A 4 -8.94 15.35 -9.28
CA LEU A 4 -8.05 15.64 -8.15
C LEU A 4 -8.75 15.79 -6.78
N PRO A 5 -9.92 16.47 -6.67
CA PRO A 5 -10.69 16.52 -5.41
C PRO A 5 -11.26 15.16 -4.96
N GLU A 6 -11.62 14.26 -5.88
CA GLU A 6 -12.15 12.94 -5.52
C GLU A 6 -11.06 12.06 -4.90
N VAL A 7 -9.84 12.10 -5.45
CA VAL A 7 -8.71 11.34 -4.89
C VAL A 7 -8.35 11.81 -3.48
N GLU A 8 -8.45 13.11 -3.20
CA GLU A 8 -8.22 13.63 -1.84
C GLU A 8 -9.33 13.24 -0.88
N THR A 9 -10.58 13.15 -1.36
CA THR A 9 -11.71 12.63 -0.57
C THR A 9 -11.49 11.16 -0.22
N ILE A 10 -11.13 10.34 -1.21
CA ILE A 10 -10.80 8.91 -1.02
C ILE A 10 -9.62 8.76 -0.05
N ARG A 11 -8.58 9.61 -0.17
CA ARG A 11 -7.44 9.61 0.75
C ARG A 11 -7.89 9.85 2.19
N ARG A 12 -8.72 10.86 2.44
CA ARG A 12 -9.20 11.20 3.79
C ARG A 12 -10.07 10.10 4.40
N ASP A 13 -10.90 9.47 3.58
CA ASP A 13 -11.77 8.39 4.02
C ASP A 13 -10.95 7.15 4.38
N LEU A 14 -10.05 6.73 3.48
CA LEU A 14 -9.08 5.67 3.73
C LEU A 14 -8.22 5.94 4.96
N ASP A 15 -7.71 7.17 5.13
CA ASP A 15 -6.87 7.49 6.28
C ASP A 15 -7.60 7.27 7.62
N LYS A 16 -8.90 7.61 7.69
CA LYS A 16 -9.72 7.36 8.89
C LYS A 16 -10.05 5.89 9.08
N GLU A 17 -10.32 5.17 7.98
CA GLU A 17 -10.81 3.81 8.04
C GLU A 17 -9.70 2.77 8.19
N VAL A 18 -8.56 2.94 7.53
CA VAL A 18 -7.54 1.90 7.38
C VAL A 18 -6.29 2.12 8.23
N VAL A 19 -5.98 3.37 8.61
CA VAL A 19 -4.81 3.64 9.46
C VAL A 19 -5.01 3.01 10.84
N GLY A 20 -3.98 2.32 11.32
CA GLY A 20 -4.03 1.58 12.57
C GLY A 20 -4.49 0.12 12.42
N LYS A 21 -5.12 -0.26 11.30
CA LYS A 21 -5.52 -1.66 11.04
C LYS A 21 -4.34 -2.50 10.55
N ARG A 22 -4.42 -3.81 10.81
CA ARG A 22 -3.49 -4.82 10.29
C ARG A 22 -4.09 -5.54 9.09
N ILE A 23 -3.26 -5.81 8.09
CA ILE A 23 -3.60 -6.60 6.91
C ILE A 23 -3.67 -8.07 7.34
N LYS A 24 -4.86 -8.69 7.22
CA LYS A 24 -5.07 -10.11 7.55
C LYS A 24 -4.82 -11.06 6.38
N GLY A 25 -4.82 -10.54 5.17
CA GLY A 25 -4.66 -11.31 3.95
C GLY A 25 -4.75 -10.39 2.74
N VAL A 26 -4.10 -10.79 1.66
CA VAL A 26 -4.05 -10.01 0.42
C VAL A 26 -4.44 -10.92 -0.74
N ASP A 27 -5.47 -10.53 -1.46
CA ASP A 27 -5.80 -11.12 -2.74
C ASP A 27 -5.42 -10.17 -3.88
N VAL A 28 -4.81 -10.73 -4.93
CA VAL A 28 -4.39 -9.97 -6.11
C VAL A 28 -5.12 -10.52 -7.32
N ASN A 29 -6.08 -9.75 -7.81
CA ASN A 29 -6.92 -10.15 -8.93
C ASN A 29 -6.10 -10.32 -10.23
N GLY A 30 -5.08 -9.49 -10.47
CA GLY A 30 -4.22 -9.62 -11.65
C GLY A 30 -2.78 -9.13 -11.45
N LEU A 31 -1.82 -9.78 -12.12
CA LEU A 31 -0.40 -9.39 -12.11
C LEU A 31 -0.16 -7.98 -12.66
N ARG A 32 -1.06 -7.46 -13.50
CA ARG A 32 -1.01 -6.07 -13.98
C ARG A 32 -1.08 -5.04 -12.85
N SER A 33 -1.73 -5.37 -11.73
CA SER A 33 -1.81 -4.49 -10.56
C SER A 33 -0.52 -4.47 -9.75
N ILE A 34 0.33 -5.49 -9.87
CA ILE A 34 1.59 -5.63 -9.13
C ILE A 34 2.79 -5.70 -10.07
N ARG A 35 2.88 -4.76 -11.02
CA ARG A 35 3.94 -4.71 -12.05
C ARG A 35 5.39 -4.79 -11.54
N ARG A 36 5.63 -4.40 -10.28
CA ARG A 36 6.97 -4.50 -9.65
C ARG A 36 7.35 -5.92 -9.24
N TYR A 37 6.39 -6.84 -9.16
CA TYR A 37 6.59 -8.20 -8.71
C TYR A 37 6.38 -9.18 -9.86
N LYS A 38 7.29 -10.16 -9.98
CA LYS A 38 7.18 -11.24 -10.98
C LYS A 38 6.05 -12.21 -10.66
N THR A 39 5.69 -12.35 -9.38
CA THR A 39 4.65 -13.27 -8.89
C THR A 39 3.86 -12.64 -7.74
N LYS A 40 2.66 -13.17 -7.44
CA LYS A 40 1.80 -12.68 -6.36
C LYS A 40 2.36 -12.97 -4.95
N LYS A 41 3.05 -14.11 -4.78
CA LYS A 41 3.59 -14.57 -3.49
C LYS A 41 4.46 -13.53 -2.75
N PRO A 42 5.53 -12.98 -3.33
CA PRO A 42 6.38 -12.02 -2.63
C PRO A 42 5.62 -10.74 -2.23
N PHE A 43 4.63 -10.34 -3.03
CA PHE A 43 3.78 -9.20 -2.69
C PHE A 43 2.87 -9.50 -1.49
N ILE A 44 2.21 -10.66 -1.50
CA ILE A 44 1.34 -11.09 -0.39
C ILE A 44 2.15 -11.23 0.90
N THR A 45 3.28 -11.93 0.85
CA THR A 45 4.17 -12.11 2.01
C THR A 45 4.73 -10.79 2.54
N ALA A 46 5.02 -9.82 1.66
CA ALA A 46 5.49 -8.50 2.09
C ALA A 46 4.41 -7.70 2.84
N LEU A 47 3.13 -7.95 2.57
CA LEU A 47 1.99 -7.21 3.11
C LEU A 47 1.29 -7.92 4.28
N ASP A 48 1.37 -9.25 4.33
CA ASP A 48 0.67 -10.04 5.34
C ASP A 48 1.11 -9.68 6.76
N GLY A 49 0.14 -9.43 7.65
CA GLY A 49 0.38 -9.05 9.04
C GLY A 49 0.87 -7.60 9.25
N ARG A 50 1.13 -6.83 8.19
CA ARG A 50 1.61 -5.44 8.29
C ARG A 50 0.52 -4.51 8.81
N LYS A 51 0.93 -3.50 9.57
CA LYS A 51 0.04 -2.41 10.04
C LYS A 51 0.12 -1.22 9.08
N ILE A 52 -1.02 -0.65 8.74
CA ILE A 52 -1.08 0.58 7.95
C ILE A 52 -0.83 1.78 8.87
N THR A 53 0.15 2.61 8.53
CA THR A 53 0.60 3.75 9.36
C THR A 53 0.14 5.09 8.82
N ALA A 54 -0.05 5.24 7.50
CA ALA A 54 -0.55 6.47 6.90
C ALA A 54 -1.05 6.25 5.46
N VAL A 55 -1.95 7.12 4.98
CA VAL A 55 -2.35 7.19 3.57
C VAL A 55 -2.07 8.58 2.99
N GLN A 56 -1.20 8.63 1.99
CA GLN A 56 -0.76 9.84 1.31
C GLN A 56 -1.24 9.85 -0.15
N ARG A 57 -1.28 11.02 -0.77
CA ARG A 57 -1.59 11.17 -2.20
C ARG A 57 -0.42 11.81 -2.92
N LYS A 58 -0.09 11.29 -4.11
CA LYS A 58 0.85 11.93 -5.04
C LYS A 58 0.19 12.02 -6.41
N GLY A 59 -0.38 13.18 -6.71
CA GLY A 59 -1.18 13.39 -7.92
C GLY A 59 -2.39 12.45 -7.94
N LYS A 60 -2.43 11.55 -8.93
CA LYS A 60 -3.50 10.56 -9.09
C LYS A 60 -3.28 9.25 -8.32
N TYR A 61 -2.16 9.12 -7.62
CA TYR A 61 -1.78 7.90 -6.92
C TYR A 61 -2.03 8.02 -5.42
N LEU A 62 -2.48 6.93 -4.81
CA LEU A 62 -2.54 6.78 -3.37
C LEU A 62 -1.35 5.97 -2.88
N LEU A 63 -0.72 6.44 -1.81
CA LEU A 63 0.49 5.88 -1.23
C LEU A 63 0.16 5.45 0.19
N VAL A 64 0.08 4.14 0.41
CA VAL A 64 -0.16 3.56 1.73
C VAL A 64 1.18 3.24 2.36
N ARG A 65 1.45 3.83 3.53
CA ARG A 65 2.63 3.50 4.34
C ARG A 65 2.31 2.34 5.26
N LEU A 66 3.26 1.43 5.35
CA LEU A 66 3.20 0.25 6.20
C LEU A 66 4.31 0.33 7.24
N ASP A 67 4.07 -0.33 8.37
CA ASP A 67 5.09 -0.52 9.41
C ASP A 67 6.24 -1.39 8.90
N LYS A 68 7.48 -1.10 9.31
CA LYS A 68 8.69 -1.81 8.87
C LYS A 68 8.74 -3.22 9.49
N VAL A 69 8.91 -4.25 8.66
CA VAL A 69 9.29 -5.58 9.13
C VAL A 69 10.79 -5.54 9.43
N GLN A 70 11.13 -5.84 10.68
CA GLN A 70 12.49 -6.19 11.07
C GLN A 70 12.88 -7.46 10.31
N GLY A 71 13.59 -7.33 9.18
CA GLY A 71 14.10 -8.48 8.41
C GLY A 71 14.22 -8.29 6.90
N ALA A 72 13.60 -7.27 6.30
CA ALA A 72 13.75 -7.01 4.87
C ALA A 72 14.90 -6.02 4.62
N THR A 73 16.12 -6.55 4.53
CA THR A 73 17.30 -5.82 4.04
C THR A 73 17.21 -5.71 2.52
N ASP A 74 16.31 -4.87 2.01
CA ASP A 74 16.32 -4.44 0.61
C ASP A 74 16.69 -2.96 0.59
N GLY A 75 17.86 -2.68 0.02
CA GLY A 75 18.55 -1.38 0.01
C GLY A 75 17.87 -0.30 -0.82
N ASN A 76 16.62 0.06 -0.50
CA ASN A 76 16.00 1.28 -0.98
C ASN A 76 15.20 1.91 0.15
N GLY A 77 15.73 2.99 0.74
CA GLY A 77 15.25 3.66 1.96
C GLY A 77 13.88 4.33 1.90
N HIS A 78 12.97 3.88 1.03
CA HIS A 78 11.59 4.30 0.99
C HIS A 78 10.75 3.28 1.79
N GLY A 79 10.55 3.54 3.08
CA GLY A 79 9.77 2.67 3.96
C GLY A 79 8.49 2.18 3.29
N ASP A 80 8.42 0.86 3.07
CA ASP A 80 7.40 0.08 2.36
C ASP A 80 6.14 0.87 1.96
N VAL A 81 6.21 1.57 0.82
CA VAL A 81 5.10 2.34 0.27
C VAL A 81 4.40 1.53 -0.81
N LEU A 82 3.15 1.16 -0.55
CA LEU A 82 2.28 0.58 -1.57
C LEU A 82 1.63 1.71 -2.38
N VAL A 83 1.78 1.65 -3.70
CA VAL A 83 1.11 2.59 -4.62
C VAL A 83 -0.12 1.88 -5.18
N VAL A 84 -1.30 2.46 -4.93
CA VAL A 84 -2.58 2.04 -5.50
C VAL A 84 -2.93 2.90 -6.70
#